data_AF-A0A7Z9KZ17-F1
#
_entry.id   AF-A0A7Z9KZ17-F1
#
_cell.length_a   1.000
_cell.length_b   1.000
_cell.length_c   1.000
_cell.angle_alpha   90.00
_cell.angle_beta   90.00
_cell.angle_gamma   90.00
#
_symmetry.space_group_name_H-M   'P 1'
#
loop_
_entity.id
_entity.type
_entity.pdbx_description
1 polymer ?
#
loop_
_entity_poly.entity_id
_entity_poly.type
_entity_poly.pdbx_seq_one_letter_code
_entity_poly.pdbx_strand_id
1 'polypeptide(L)'
;MNEQNKIENAADMRGSLERHPNDGWVMADPYPLNKNSVRALHGVIRAICPLEPNLPDLEGRMETHVRRSMRYMHPILALGLLIAIRLLDWAPFWRFKGITRLHKMDRLDASELLASLAHSRLTVLRTLLMGVRAIVNTGFYDQDEIHEHLDYHPQEWMRNRIELRDRLLSGGSTTDADNIGPYSHIRID
;
A
#
# COMPACT_ATOMS: atom_id res chain seq x y z
N MET A 1 4.62 41.69 8.47
CA MET A 1 5.41 40.57 7.90
C MET A 1 4.55 39.94 6.82
N ASN A 2 4.95 40.12 5.56
CA ASN A 2 4.10 39.96 4.37
C ASN A 2 3.80 38.47 4.08
N GLU A 3 2.56 38.12 3.73
CA GLU A 3 2.18 36.72 3.39
C GLU A 3 2.99 36.15 2.22
N GLN A 4 3.45 37.00 1.29
CA GLN A 4 4.36 36.61 0.21
C GLN A 4 5.72 36.13 0.73
N ASN A 5 6.27 36.74 1.79
CA ASN A 5 7.51 36.24 2.42
C ASN A 5 7.29 34.92 3.18
N LYS A 6 6.06 34.61 3.61
CA LYS A 6 5.74 33.30 4.19
C LYS A 6 5.69 32.20 3.12
N ILE A 7 5.18 32.53 1.93
CA ILE A 7 5.08 31.58 0.81
C ILE A 7 6.45 31.33 0.17
N GLU A 8 7.29 32.37 0.02
CA GLU A 8 8.67 32.19 -0.47
C GLU A 8 9.55 31.40 0.51
N ASN A 9 9.44 31.64 1.82
CA ASN A 9 10.15 30.83 2.83
C ASN A 9 9.63 29.38 2.94
N ALA A 10 8.38 29.11 2.54
CA ALA A 10 7.84 27.76 2.50
C ALA A 10 8.33 26.97 1.28
N ALA A 11 8.68 27.64 0.17
CA ALA A 11 9.19 27.01 -1.03
C ALA A 11 10.64 26.51 -0.90
N ASP A 12 11.41 27.09 0.03
CA ASP A 12 12.83 26.78 0.27
C ASP A 12 13.07 25.87 1.49
N MET A 13 12.02 25.55 2.26
CA MET A 13 12.08 24.49 3.26
C MET A 13 11.97 23.15 2.56
N ARG A 14 13.04 22.35 2.62
CA ARG A 14 12.98 20.89 2.35
C ARG A 14 11.72 20.37 3.08
N GLY A 15 10.78 19.79 2.33
CA GLY A 15 9.50 19.35 2.88
C GLY A 15 9.67 18.50 4.14
N SER A 16 8.67 18.51 5.02
CA SER A 16 8.71 17.73 6.26
C SER A 16 9.09 16.26 5.97
N LEU A 17 10.02 15.71 6.73
CA LEU A 17 10.35 14.28 6.70
C LEU A 17 9.32 13.44 7.48
N GLU A 18 8.28 14.07 8.04
CA GLU A 18 7.15 13.36 8.63
C GLU A 18 6.51 12.44 7.59
N ARG A 19 6.25 11.19 7.98
CA ARG A 19 5.70 10.16 7.10
C ARG A 19 4.25 10.43 6.73
N HIS A 20 3.48 10.92 7.69
CA HIS A 20 2.08 11.30 7.54
C HIS A 20 1.94 12.79 7.85
N PRO A 21 2.46 13.67 6.97
CA PRO A 21 2.30 15.10 7.16
C PRO A 21 0.81 15.43 7.15
N ASN A 22 0.40 16.48 7.88
CA ASN A 22 -0.95 17.03 7.81
C ASN A 22 -1.15 17.75 6.46
N ASP A 23 -1.13 16.99 5.37
CA ASP A 23 -1.25 17.48 4.01
C ASP A 23 -2.62 17.15 3.40
N GLY A 24 -2.79 17.47 2.12
CA GLY A 24 -4.04 17.24 1.41
C GLY A 24 -4.47 15.77 1.32
N TRP A 25 -3.56 14.80 1.51
CA TRP A 25 -3.86 13.38 1.43
C TRP A 25 -4.71 12.90 2.61
N VAL A 26 -4.34 13.29 3.84
CA VAL A 26 -5.12 12.98 5.05
C VAL A 26 -6.50 13.64 4.99
N MET A 27 -6.60 14.78 4.31
CA MET A 27 -7.84 15.56 4.14
C MET A 27 -8.71 15.10 2.98
N ALA A 28 -8.28 14.12 2.19
CA ALA A 28 -9.05 13.63 1.05
C ALA A 28 -10.33 12.93 1.52
N ASP A 29 -11.47 13.36 0.98
CA ASP A 29 -12.74 12.65 1.15
C ASP A 29 -12.63 11.24 0.57
N PRO A 30 -13.06 10.21 1.30
CA PRO A 30 -12.99 8.83 0.83
C PRO A 30 -13.91 8.63 -0.37
N TYR A 31 -13.42 7.97 -1.42
CA TYR A 31 -14.22 7.62 -2.60
C TYR A 31 -15.54 6.94 -2.19
N PRO A 32 -16.69 7.34 -2.74
CA PRO A 32 -17.98 6.82 -2.30
C PRO A 32 -18.16 5.36 -2.74
N LEU A 33 -18.37 4.46 -1.79
CA LEU A 33 -18.65 3.05 -2.04
C LEU A 33 -19.98 2.66 -1.38
N ASN A 34 -20.76 1.81 -2.06
CA ASN A 34 -21.95 1.21 -1.46
C ASN A 34 -21.55 0.10 -0.47
N LYS A 35 -22.49 -0.26 0.43
CA LYS A 35 -22.28 -1.28 1.49
C LYS A 35 -21.75 -2.62 0.96
N ASN A 36 -22.16 -3.04 -0.23
CA ASN A 36 -21.71 -4.30 -0.82
C ASN A 36 -20.26 -4.22 -1.33
N SER A 37 -19.84 -3.08 -1.86
CA SER A 37 -18.45 -2.85 -2.24
C SER A 37 -17.54 -2.80 -1.03
N VAL A 38 -17.99 -2.17 0.05
CA VAL A 38 -17.25 -2.12 1.33
C VAL A 38 -17.03 -3.53 1.87
N ARG A 39 -18.08 -4.37 1.92
CA ARG A 39 -17.95 -5.77 2.35
C ARG A 39 -16.98 -6.57 1.49
N ALA A 40 -17.08 -6.44 0.17
CA ALA A 40 -16.16 -7.09 -0.77
C ALA A 40 -14.71 -6.64 -0.52
N LEU A 41 -14.50 -5.34 -0.30
CA LEU A 41 -13.19 -4.76 0.01
C LEU A 41 -12.63 -5.31 1.33
N HIS A 42 -13.42 -5.36 2.40
CA HIS A 42 -13.01 -5.96 3.68
C HIS A 42 -12.61 -7.43 3.53
N GLY A 43 -13.38 -8.22 2.77
CA GLY A 43 -13.03 -9.60 2.48
C GLY A 43 -11.68 -9.75 1.78
N VAL A 44 -11.42 -8.89 0.80
CA VAL A 44 -10.15 -8.85 0.06
C VAL A 44 -9.00 -8.40 0.96
N ILE A 45 -9.18 -7.35 1.77
CA ILE A 45 -8.17 -6.87 2.73
C ILE A 45 -7.80 -7.99 3.69
N ARG A 46 -8.79 -8.63 4.31
CA ARG A 46 -8.59 -9.73 5.26
C ARG A 46 -7.81 -10.90 4.66
N ALA A 47 -8.11 -11.25 3.41
CA ALA A 47 -7.45 -12.34 2.71
C ALA A 47 -6.00 -12.01 2.28
N ILE A 48 -5.69 -10.74 2.04
CA ILE A 48 -4.36 -10.29 1.57
C ILE A 48 -3.44 -9.93 2.73
N CYS A 49 -3.93 -9.23 3.75
CA CYS A 49 -3.10 -8.75 4.84
C CYS A 49 -2.51 -9.94 5.64
N PRO A 50 -1.26 -9.84 6.11
CA PRO A 50 -0.64 -10.82 7.00
C PRO A 50 -1.43 -11.02 8.30
N LEU A 51 -1.40 -12.25 8.85
CA LEU A 51 -2.03 -12.58 10.13
C LEU A 51 -1.46 -11.75 11.30
N GLU A 52 -0.14 -11.51 11.24
CA GLU A 52 0.60 -10.77 12.26
C GLU A 52 1.38 -9.61 11.63
N PRO A 53 1.50 -8.48 12.34
CA PRO A 53 0.86 -8.19 13.62
C PRO A 53 -0.65 -7.92 13.45
N ASN A 54 -1.45 -8.31 14.45
CA ASN A 54 -2.89 -8.07 14.44
C ASN A 54 -3.18 -6.64 14.91
N LEU A 55 -3.35 -5.72 13.97
CA LEU A 55 -3.66 -4.32 14.27
C LEU A 55 -5.16 -4.13 14.57
N PRO A 56 -5.51 -3.30 15.59
CA PRO A 56 -6.89 -2.95 15.85
C PRO A 56 -7.49 -2.19 14.66
N ASP A 57 -8.71 -2.55 14.28
CA ASP A 57 -9.46 -1.96 13.15
C ASP A 57 -8.67 -1.91 11.83
N LEU A 58 -7.85 -2.93 11.56
CA LEU A 58 -7.07 -2.99 10.34
C LEU A 58 -7.95 -2.85 9.09
N GLU A 59 -9.09 -3.53 9.04
CA GLU A 59 -10.00 -3.47 7.90
C GLU A 59 -10.55 -2.05 7.65
N GLY A 60 -10.91 -1.30 8.70
CA GLY A 60 -11.42 0.08 8.59
C GLY A 60 -10.33 1.08 8.18
N ARG A 61 -9.12 0.95 8.74
CA ARG A 61 -7.95 1.75 8.35
C ARG A 61 -7.58 1.52 6.87
N MET A 62 -7.55 0.25 6.47
CA MET A 62 -7.26 -0.15 5.09
C MET A 62 -8.37 0.27 4.12
N GLU A 63 -9.64 0.18 4.52
CA GLU A 63 -10.75 0.74 3.74
C GLU A 63 -10.53 2.23 3.48
N THR A 64 -10.21 2.99 4.54
CA THR A 64 -10.00 4.44 4.44
C THR A 64 -8.85 4.76 3.50
N HIS A 65 -7.72 4.07 3.64
CA HIS A 65 -6.57 4.22 2.76
C HIS A 65 -6.96 3.94 1.30
N VAL A 66 -7.55 2.78 1.00
CA VAL A 66 -7.94 2.40 -0.36
C VAL A 66 -8.93 3.40 -0.97
N ARG A 67 -9.93 3.84 -0.20
CA ARG A 67 -10.94 4.80 -0.68
C ARG A 67 -10.35 6.19 -0.92
N ARG A 68 -9.39 6.63 -0.10
CA ARG A 68 -8.65 7.88 -0.35
C ARG A 68 -7.77 7.75 -1.59
N SER A 69 -7.05 6.66 -1.74
CA SER A 69 -6.25 6.37 -2.95
C SER A 69 -7.10 6.41 -4.22
N MET A 70 -8.29 5.81 -4.19
CA MET A 70 -9.23 5.86 -5.32
C MET A 70 -9.67 7.28 -5.71
N ARG A 71 -9.68 8.24 -4.78
CA ARG A 71 -10.04 9.64 -5.06
C ARG A 71 -9.03 10.34 -5.97
N TYR A 72 -7.77 9.93 -5.91
CA TYR A 72 -6.68 10.46 -6.72
C TYR A 72 -6.42 9.65 -7.99
N MET A 73 -7.07 8.50 -8.16
CA MET A 73 -6.96 7.70 -9.38
C MET A 73 -7.73 8.33 -10.53
N HIS A 74 -7.22 8.14 -11.75
CA HIS A 74 -8.01 8.38 -12.95
C HIS A 74 -9.33 7.56 -12.87
N PRO A 75 -10.51 8.11 -13.23
CA PRO A 75 -11.80 7.44 -13.02
C PRO A 75 -11.90 6.02 -13.57
N ILE A 76 -11.26 5.76 -14.72
CA ILE A 76 -11.19 4.42 -15.34
C ILE A 76 -10.45 3.43 -14.44
N LEU A 77 -9.36 3.86 -13.79
CA LEU A 77 -8.59 3.00 -12.88
C LEU A 77 -9.36 2.76 -11.58
N ALA A 78 -10.02 3.77 -11.03
CA ALA A 78 -10.88 3.62 -9.86
C ALA A 78 -12.03 2.62 -10.15
N LEU A 79 -12.68 2.73 -11.31
CA LEU A 79 -13.69 1.78 -11.76
C LEU A 79 -13.11 0.37 -11.95
N GLY A 80 -11.93 0.26 -12.58
CA GLY A 80 -11.24 -1.01 -12.78
C GLY A 80 -10.90 -1.71 -11.47
N LEU A 81 -10.42 -0.96 -10.46
CA LEU A 81 -10.16 -1.47 -9.13
C LEU A 81 -11.45 -1.96 -8.44
N LEU A 82 -12.55 -1.20 -8.56
CA LEU A 82 -13.83 -1.59 -8.01
C LEU A 82 -14.35 -2.89 -8.64
N ILE A 83 -14.24 -3.02 -9.97
CA ILE A 83 -14.58 -4.25 -10.68
C ILE A 83 -13.69 -5.40 -10.20
N ALA A 84 -12.38 -5.17 -10.06
CA ALA A 84 -11.44 -6.17 -9.57
C ALA A 84 -11.82 -6.70 -8.18
N ILE A 85 -12.10 -5.81 -7.23
CA ILE A 85 -12.54 -6.19 -5.87
C ILE A 85 -13.82 -7.04 -5.93
N ARG A 86 -14.80 -6.64 -6.75
CA ARG A 86 -16.04 -7.41 -6.91
C ARG A 86 -15.81 -8.77 -7.55
N LEU A 87 -14.96 -8.86 -8.58
CA LEU A 87 -14.64 -10.13 -9.22
C LEU A 87 -13.93 -11.10 -8.26
N LEU A 88 -13.03 -10.58 -7.42
CA LEU A 88 -12.37 -11.36 -6.37
C LEU A 88 -13.35 -11.79 -5.27
N ASP A 89 -14.30 -10.96 -4.88
CA ASP A 89 -15.35 -11.35 -3.91
C ASP A 89 -16.23 -12.50 -4.44
N TRP A 90 -16.39 -12.58 -5.76
CA TRP A 90 -17.09 -13.67 -6.44
C TRP A 90 -16.19 -14.86 -6.81
N ALA A 91 -14.87 -14.79 -6.55
CA ALA A 91 -13.91 -15.85 -6.84
C ALA A 91 -14.32 -17.26 -6.41
N PRO A 92 -14.91 -17.45 -5.22
CA PRO A 92 -15.25 -18.80 -4.77
C PRO A 92 -16.22 -19.52 -5.71
N PHE A 93 -17.15 -18.79 -6.35
CA PHE A 93 -18.15 -19.37 -7.24
C PHE A 93 -17.53 -19.89 -8.55
N TRP A 94 -16.80 -19.04 -9.27
CA TRP A 94 -16.23 -19.41 -10.57
C TRP A 94 -14.96 -20.27 -10.45
N ARG A 95 -14.41 -20.41 -9.24
CA ARG A 95 -13.37 -21.39 -8.91
C ARG A 95 -13.92 -22.70 -8.34
N PHE A 96 -15.24 -22.82 -8.15
CA PHE A 96 -15.88 -23.98 -7.52
C PHE A 96 -15.30 -24.32 -6.13
N LYS A 97 -14.91 -23.29 -5.37
CA LYS A 97 -14.29 -23.42 -4.03
C LYS A 97 -15.29 -23.15 -2.90
N GLY A 98 -16.52 -22.75 -3.22
CA GLY A 98 -17.59 -22.58 -2.27
C GLY A 98 -18.85 -21.98 -2.89
N ILE A 99 -19.93 -21.94 -2.11
CA ILE A 99 -21.22 -21.30 -2.47
C ILE A 99 -21.38 -19.93 -1.81
N THR A 100 -20.39 -19.46 -1.07
CA THR A 100 -20.37 -18.17 -0.38
C THR A 100 -19.36 -17.24 -1.05
N ARG A 101 -19.54 -15.93 -0.85
CA ARG A 101 -18.62 -14.90 -1.33
C ARG A 101 -17.38 -14.83 -0.45
N LEU A 102 -16.27 -14.31 -0.99
CA LEU A 102 -14.98 -14.21 -0.32
C LEU A 102 -15.09 -13.51 1.04
N HIS A 103 -15.84 -12.41 1.15
CA HIS A 103 -15.98 -11.68 2.41
C HIS A 103 -16.64 -12.46 3.55
N LYS A 104 -17.32 -13.56 3.24
CA LYS A 104 -17.94 -14.49 4.20
C LYS A 104 -17.10 -15.72 4.48
N MET A 105 -15.99 -15.92 3.78
CA MET A 105 -15.10 -17.04 4.03
C MET A 105 -14.23 -16.78 5.26
N ASP A 106 -13.72 -17.86 5.84
CA ASP A 106 -12.64 -17.76 6.80
C ASP A 106 -11.41 -17.10 6.14
N ARG A 107 -10.62 -16.40 6.95
CA ARG A 107 -9.46 -15.65 6.49
C ARG A 107 -8.42 -16.56 5.81
N LEU A 108 -8.14 -17.73 6.38
CA LEU A 108 -7.12 -18.65 5.85
C LEU A 108 -7.55 -19.21 4.50
N ASP A 109 -8.79 -19.68 4.40
CA ASP A 109 -9.37 -20.20 3.16
C ASP A 109 -9.41 -19.13 2.06
N ALA A 110 -9.78 -17.90 2.43
CA ALA A 110 -9.78 -16.77 1.49
C ALA A 110 -8.37 -16.44 1.00
N SER A 111 -7.39 -16.46 1.91
CA SER A 111 -5.98 -16.20 1.58
C SER A 111 -5.42 -17.27 0.64
N GLU A 112 -5.68 -18.55 0.91
CA GLU A 112 -5.27 -19.68 0.06
C GLU A 112 -5.91 -19.58 -1.33
N LEU A 113 -7.21 -19.25 -1.40
CA LEU A 113 -7.90 -19.04 -2.66
C LEU A 113 -7.22 -17.94 -3.49
N LEU A 114 -6.95 -16.77 -2.90
CA LEU A 114 -6.27 -15.68 -3.59
C LEU A 114 -4.83 -16.06 -3.97
N ALA A 115 -4.10 -16.80 -3.13
CA ALA A 115 -2.78 -17.31 -3.45
C ALA A 115 -2.82 -18.24 -4.67
N SER A 116 -3.83 -19.09 -4.80
CA SER A 116 -4.01 -19.93 -5.99
C SER A 116 -4.27 -19.12 -7.26
N LEU A 117 -4.98 -17.99 -7.15
CA LEU A 117 -5.23 -17.09 -8.28
C LEU A 117 -3.97 -16.37 -8.75
N ALA A 118 -3.03 -16.07 -7.83
CA ALA A 118 -1.73 -15.50 -8.18
C ALA A 118 -0.90 -16.43 -9.09
N HIS A 119 -1.14 -17.75 -8.99
CA HIS A 119 -0.48 -18.77 -9.80
C HIS A 119 -1.32 -19.20 -11.02
N SER A 120 -2.41 -18.49 -11.33
CA SER A 120 -3.26 -18.80 -12.48
C SER A 120 -2.52 -18.63 -13.81
N ARG A 121 -2.80 -19.50 -14.78
CA ARG A 121 -2.27 -19.36 -16.16
C ARG A 121 -2.82 -18.13 -16.89
N LEU A 122 -3.94 -17.58 -16.43
CA LEU A 122 -4.56 -16.41 -17.03
C LEU A 122 -3.85 -15.13 -16.55
N THR A 123 -3.08 -14.51 -17.44
CA THR A 123 -2.35 -13.26 -17.15
C THR A 123 -3.25 -12.16 -16.59
N VAL A 124 -4.47 -12.01 -17.13
CA VAL A 124 -5.43 -11.01 -16.65
C VAL A 124 -5.74 -11.17 -15.16
N LEU A 125 -5.96 -12.41 -14.68
CA LEU A 125 -6.24 -12.66 -13.26
C LEU A 125 -5.03 -12.35 -12.37
N ARG A 126 -3.83 -12.71 -12.85
CA ARG A 126 -2.58 -12.41 -12.13
C ARG A 126 -2.35 -10.91 -12.01
N THR A 127 -2.47 -10.18 -13.11
CA THR A 127 -2.31 -8.72 -13.14
C THR A 127 -3.35 -8.02 -12.27
N LEU A 128 -4.60 -8.48 -12.33
CA LEU A 128 -5.69 -7.94 -11.51
C LEU A 128 -5.40 -8.15 -10.02
N LEU A 129 -5.05 -9.37 -9.61
CA LEU A 129 -4.72 -9.65 -8.22
C LEU A 129 -3.47 -8.89 -7.78
N MET A 130 -2.47 -8.73 -8.65
CA MET A 130 -1.26 -7.97 -8.35
C MET A 130 -1.59 -6.50 -8.07
N GLY A 131 -2.45 -5.87 -8.88
CA GLY A 131 -2.88 -4.48 -8.64
C GLY A 131 -3.64 -4.32 -7.31
N VAL A 132 -4.53 -5.26 -7.00
CA VAL A 132 -5.28 -5.26 -5.73
C VAL A 132 -4.36 -5.52 -4.54
N ARG A 133 -3.41 -6.47 -4.65
CA ARG A 133 -2.40 -6.72 -3.62
C ARG A 133 -1.49 -5.53 -3.42
N ALA A 134 -1.07 -4.86 -4.49
CA ALA A 134 -0.22 -3.68 -4.40
C ALA A 134 -0.91 -2.59 -3.56
N ILE A 135 -2.15 -2.22 -3.88
CA ILE A 135 -2.84 -1.16 -3.12
C ILE A 135 -3.12 -1.54 -1.66
N VAL A 136 -3.48 -2.80 -1.39
CA VAL A 136 -3.70 -3.28 -0.02
C VAL A 136 -2.38 -3.36 0.76
N ASN A 137 -1.31 -3.89 0.16
CA ASN A 137 -0.02 -3.98 0.84
C ASN A 137 0.60 -2.60 1.05
N THR A 138 0.47 -1.68 0.10
CA THR A 138 0.94 -0.30 0.28
C THR A 138 0.29 0.32 1.51
N GLY A 139 -1.03 0.23 1.66
CA GLY A 139 -1.68 0.78 2.86
C GLY A 139 -1.31 0.03 4.13
N PHE A 140 -1.12 -1.29 4.08
CA PHE A 140 -0.73 -2.09 5.25
C PHE A 140 0.67 -1.71 5.74
N TYR A 141 1.65 -1.69 4.85
CA TYR A 141 3.02 -1.33 5.19
C TYR A 141 3.24 0.17 5.39
N ASP A 142 2.20 1.00 5.22
CA ASP A 142 2.27 2.43 5.53
C ASP A 142 1.79 2.73 6.96
N GLN A 143 1.38 1.73 7.75
CA GLN A 143 0.99 1.94 9.15
C GLN A 143 2.22 1.98 10.07
N ASP A 144 2.28 2.97 10.96
CA ASP A 144 3.39 3.14 11.92
C ASP A 144 3.61 1.91 12.81
N GLU A 145 2.55 1.20 13.20
CA GLU A 145 2.65 0.00 14.02
C GLU A 145 3.29 -1.18 13.27
N ILE A 146 3.16 -1.22 11.93
CA ILE A 146 3.87 -2.20 11.11
C ILE A 146 5.35 -1.85 11.04
N HIS A 147 5.68 -0.56 10.93
CA HIS A 147 7.07 -0.11 10.97
C HIS A 147 7.74 -0.47 12.30
N GLU A 148 7.07 -0.21 13.43
CA GLU A 148 7.56 -0.58 14.76
C GLU A 148 7.75 -2.10 14.88
N HIS A 149 6.77 -2.88 14.41
CA HIS A 149 6.87 -4.35 14.43
C HIS A 149 8.01 -4.90 13.58
N LEU A 150 8.36 -4.23 12.48
CA LEU A 150 9.45 -4.62 11.57
C LEU A 150 10.80 -3.98 11.92
N ASP A 151 10.89 -3.21 13.02
CA ASP A 151 12.05 -2.38 13.36
C ASP A 151 12.53 -1.51 12.19
N TYR A 152 11.58 -0.96 11.44
CA TYR A 152 11.85 -0.12 10.28
C TYR A 152 11.65 1.36 10.63
N HIS A 153 12.72 2.15 10.51
CA HIS A 153 12.74 3.58 10.84
C HIS A 153 12.79 4.44 9.56
N PRO A 154 11.63 4.78 8.94
CA PRO A 154 11.60 5.40 7.61
C PRO A 154 12.26 6.78 7.58
N GLN A 155 12.13 7.59 8.64
CA GLN A 155 12.71 8.93 8.70
C GLN A 155 14.23 8.90 8.75
N GLU A 156 14.79 7.98 9.54
CA GLU A 156 16.23 7.77 9.62
C GLU A 156 16.78 7.26 8.29
N TRP A 157 16.08 6.29 7.70
CA TRP A 157 16.42 5.81 6.36
C TRP A 157 16.44 6.94 5.34
N MET A 158 15.42 7.80 5.30
CA MET A 158 15.37 8.96 4.39
C MET A 158 16.51 9.96 4.64
N ARG A 159 16.81 10.28 5.91
CA ARG A 159 17.95 11.14 6.27
C ARG A 159 19.27 10.57 5.73
N ASN A 160 19.53 9.30 5.98
CA ASN A 160 20.73 8.62 5.49
C ASN A 160 20.84 8.67 3.95
N ARG A 161 19.71 8.54 3.23
CA ARG A 161 19.69 8.64 1.75
C ARG A 161 19.96 10.06 1.25
N ILE A 162 19.47 11.09 1.94
CA ILE A 162 19.75 12.50 1.62
C ILE A 162 21.23 12.78 1.85
N GLU A 163 21.77 12.38 3.00
CA GLU A 163 23.19 12.56 3.34
C GLU A 163 24.11 11.86 2.34
N LEU A 164 23.79 10.62 1.96
CA LEU A 164 24.52 9.91 0.92
C LEU A 164 24.51 10.68 -0.41
N ARG A 165 23.33 11.18 -0.82
CA ARG A 165 23.22 11.95 -2.07
C ARG A 165 24.07 13.20 -2.01
N ASP A 166 24.02 13.96 -0.93
CA ASP A 166 24.80 15.18 -0.73
C ASP A 166 26.32 14.88 -0.75
N ARG A 167 26.73 13.74 -0.18
CA ARG A 167 28.13 13.26 -0.24
C ARG A 167 28.57 12.90 -1.67
N LEU A 168 27.75 12.17 -2.43
CA LEU A 168 28.10 11.78 -3.80
C LEU A 168 28.14 12.99 -4.74
N LEU A 169 27.22 13.95 -4.58
CA LEU A 169 27.21 15.18 -5.37
C LEU A 169 28.41 16.09 -5.08
N SER A 170 28.97 16.02 -3.86
CA SER A 170 30.20 16.72 -3.48
C SER A 170 31.49 15.98 -3.87
N GLY A 171 31.40 14.88 -4.63
CA GLY A 171 32.54 14.12 -5.14
C GLY A 171 33.06 13.03 -4.20
N GLY A 172 32.32 12.69 -3.14
CA GLY A 172 32.63 11.56 -2.28
C GLY A 172 32.39 10.20 -2.97
N SER A 173 32.97 9.13 -2.40
CA SER A 173 32.78 7.76 -2.87
C SER A 173 31.67 7.03 -2.09
N THR A 174 31.15 5.95 -2.68
CA THR A 174 30.30 4.98 -1.99
C THR A 174 31.12 4.07 -1.08
N THR A 175 30.49 3.58 -0.02
CA THR A 175 31.01 2.59 0.93
C THR A 175 30.06 1.40 1.02
N ASP A 176 30.53 0.27 1.52
CA ASP A 176 29.68 -0.92 1.68
C ASP A 176 28.50 -0.71 2.63
N ALA A 177 28.58 0.28 3.53
CA ALA A 177 27.49 0.68 4.42
C ALA A 177 26.37 1.46 3.71
N ASP A 178 26.58 1.96 2.49
CA ASP A 178 25.58 2.71 1.71
C ASP A 178 24.57 1.81 0.99
N ASN A 179 24.83 0.51 1.04
CA ASN A 179 24.06 -0.52 0.39
C ASN A 179 22.69 -0.73 1.06
N ILE A 180 21.65 -0.91 0.24
CA ILE A 180 20.29 -1.13 0.74
C ILE A 180 20.05 -2.64 0.93
N GLY A 181 20.08 -3.08 2.19
CA GLY A 181 19.59 -4.38 2.62
C GLY A 181 20.58 -5.57 2.51
N PRO A 182 20.17 -6.75 3.01
CA PRO A 182 21.02 -7.95 3.09
C PRO A 182 21.37 -8.57 1.72
N TYR A 183 20.75 -8.09 0.65
CA TYR A 183 20.92 -8.60 -0.72
C TYR A 183 21.95 -7.82 -1.55
N SER A 184 22.57 -6.80 -0.96
CA SER A 184 23.54 -5.94 -1.63
C SER A 184 24.85 -6.63 -2.02
N HIS A 185 25.13 -7.80 -1.44
CA HIS A 185 26.30 -8.62 -1.79
C HIS A 185 26.07 -9.47 -3.05
N ILE A 186 24.84 -9.55 -3.56
CA ILE A 186 24.52 -10.29 -4.78
C ILE A 186 24.89 -9.42 -5.97
N ARG A 187 26.11 -9.61 -6.50
CA ARG A 187 26.44 -9.14 -7.85
C ARG A 187 25.59 -9.95 -8.83
N ILE A 188 24.71 -9.25 -9.56
CA ILE A 188 24.09 -9.83 -10.75
C ILE A 188 25.13 -9.66 -11.85
N ASP A 189 25.93 -10.69 -12.05
CA ASP A 189 26.87 -10.82 -13.18
C ASP A 189 26.12 -11.06 -14.49
#